data_AF-A0A6G2RMZ7-F1
#
_entry.id   AF-A0A6G2RMZ7-F1
#
_cell.length_a   1.000
_cell.length_b   1.000
_cell.length_c   1.000
_cell.angle_alpha   90.00
_cell.angle_beta   90.00
_cell.angle_gamma   90.00
#
_symmetry.space_group_name_H-M   'P 1'
#
loop_
_entity.id
_entity.type
_entity.pdbx_description
1 polymer ?
#
loop_
_entity_poly.entity_id
_entity_poly.type
_entity_poly.pdbx_seq_one_letter_code
_entity_poly.pdbx_strand_id
1 'polypeptide(L)'
;MATFNQQNQTVYGGQNNAETINQVQYRTERITLEAAREQLDEVIDVACAEDSQLDQLGRDELIAARQDLETGDTATATRRLERARAWLADSVGLATLAATVGQIAGGLGG
;
A
#
# COMPACT_ATOMS: atom_id res chain seq x y z
N MET A 1 -14.46 -33.42 -49.12
CA MET A 1 -14.58 -32.06 -48.55
C MET A 1 -13.72 -31.99 -47.30
N ALA A 2 -12.84 -31.00 -47.22
CA ALA A 2 -12.50 -30.26 -46.00
C ALA A 2 -11.48 -29.17 -46.38
N THR A 3 -11.98 -27.94 -46.53
CA THR A 3 -11.16 -26.72 -46.53
C THR A 3 -10.69 -26.49 -45.09
N PHE A 4 -9.38 -26.47 -44.85
CA PHE A 4 -8.81 -26.20 -43.53
C PHE A 4 -8.50 -24.70 -43.40
N ASN A 5 -9.23 -24.01 -42.51
CA ASN A 5 -9.01 -22.62 -42.12
C ASN A 5 -7.71 -22.48 -41.32
N GLN A 6 -6.81 -21.61 -41.79
CA GLN A 6 -5.70 -21.10 -41.00
C GLN A 6 -6.14 -19.84 -40.25
N GLN A 7 -6.17 -19.89 -38.93
CA GLN A 7 -6.11 -18.71 -38.06
C GLN A 7 -4.98 -18.89 -37.03
N ASN A 8 -3.80 -18.46 -37.44
CA ASN A 8 -2.77 -17.76 -36.66
C ASN A 8 -2.59 -18.15 -35.18
N GLN A 9 -2.11 -19.37 -34.93
CA GLN A 9 -1.44 -19.71 -33.67
C GLN A 9 0.08 -19.71 -33.88
N THR A 10 0.77 -18.68 -33.39
CA THR A 10 2.23 -18.69 -33.29
C THR A 10 2.63 -19.18 -31.91
N VAL A 11 3.11 -20.42 -31.85
CA VAL A 11 3.87 -20.96 -30.73
C VAL A 11 5.33 -20.98 -31.16
N TYR A 12 6.21 -20.31 -30.40
CA TYR A 12 7.64 -20.58 -30.40
C TYR A 12 8.06 -20.83 -28.96
N GLY A 13 8.55 -22.04 -28.70
CA GLY A 13 8.91 -22.51 -27.37
C GLY A 13 10.37 -22.28 -27.00
N GLY A 14 10.61 -22.18 -25.68
CA GLY A 14 11.75 -22.75 -24.98
C GLY A 14 12.95 -21.84 -24.72
N GLN A 15 13.06 -21.33 -23.49
CA GLN A 15 14.31 -21.36 -22.70
C GLN A 15 14.06 -20.95 -21.24
N ASN A 16 14.43 -21.85 -20.33
CA ASN A 16 14.53 -21.61 -18.89
C ASN A 16 15.58 -20.52 -18.60
N ASN A 17 15.23 -19.51 -17.81
CA ASN A 17 15.90 -19.11 -16.57
C ASN A 17 15.66 -17.64 -16.24
N ALA A 18 15.51 -17.42 -14.93
CA ALA A 18 15.49 -16.14 -14.24
C ALA A 18 14.17 -15.37 -14.34
N GLU A 19 13.61 -15.06 -13.17
CA GLU A 19 12.74 -13.90 -12.99
C GLU A 19 11.31 -14.02 -13.57
N THR A 20 10.59 -15.10 -13.27
CA THR A 20 9.27 -14.82 -12.68
C THR A 20 9.52 -14.41 -11.24
N ILE A 21 10.13 -13.22 -11.09
CA ILE A 21 9.81 -12.39 -9.95
C ILE A 21 8.30 -12.48 -9.89
N ASN A 22 7.77 -12.97 -8.77
CA ASN A 22 6.42 -12.68 -8.38
C ASN A 22 6.30 -11.16 -8.52
N GLN A 23 5.90 -10.69 -9.71
CA GLN A 23 5.13 -9.49 -9.84
C GLN A 23 3.90 -9.86 -9.06
N VAL A 24 4.00 -9.65 -7.75
CA VAL A 24 2.91 -9.18 -6.93
C VAL A 24 2.33 -8.09 -7.81
N GLN A 25 1.33 -8.46 -8.61
CA GLN A 25 0.42 -7.51 -9.16
C GLN A 25 -0.11 -6.88 -7.89
N TYR A 26 0.49 -5.76 -7.49
CA TYR A 26 -0.13 -4.80 -6.62
C TYR A 26 -1.34 -4.34 -7.41
N ARG A 27 -2.37 -5.19 -7.46
CA ARG A 27 -3.72 -4.76 -7.64
C ARG A 27 -3.88 -3.79 -6.48
N THR A 28 -3.76 -2.52 -6.78
CA THR A 28 -4.26 -1.45 -5.93
C THR A 28 -5.76 -1.70 -5.86
N GLU A 29 -6.17 -2.66 -5.02
CA GLU A 29 -7.57 -2.80 -4.64
C GLU A 29 -7.91 -1.46 -4.00
N ARG A 30 -8.81 -0.72 -4.64
CA ARG A 30 -9.29 0.55 -4.11
C ARG A 30 -9.81 0.29 -2.71
N ILE A 31 -9.09 0.81 -1.72
CA ILE A 31 -9.53 0.74 -0.34
C ILE A 31 -10.67 1.75 -0.18
N THR A 32 -11.74 1.36 0.51
CA THR A 32 -12.78 2.32 0.86
C THR A 32 -12.26 3.27 1.92
N LEU A 33 -12.82 4.48 2.01
CA LEU A 33 -12.45 5.45 3.05
C LEU A 33 -12.63 4.87 4.46
N GLU A 34 -13.67 4.06 4.67
CA GLU A 34 -13.93 3.38 5.95
C GLU A 34 -12.86 2.33 6.27
N ALA A 35 -12.47 1.50 5.30
CA ALA A 35 -11.39 0.52 5.50
C ALA A 35 -10.03 1.19 5.72
N ALA A 36 -9.75 2.30 5.03
CA ALA A 36 -8.55 3.10 5.25
C ALA A 36 -8.49 3.68 6.67
N ARG A 37 -9.64 4.11 7.20
CA ARG A 37 -9.78 4.63 8.56
C ARG A 37 -9.53 3.55 9.60
N GLU A 38 -10.15 2.38 9.44
CA GLU A 38 -9.98 1.24 10.35
C GLU A 38 -8.52 0.76 10.41
N GLN A 39 -7.90 0.52 9.26
CA GLN A 39 -6.49 0.11 9.21
C GLN A 39 -5.54 1.19 9.76
N LEU A 40 -5.86 2.47 9.57
CA LEU A 40 -5.07 3.56 10.14
C LEU A 40 -5.23 3.66 11.66
N ASP A 41 -6.41 3.40 12.21
CA ASP A 41 -6.62 3.30 13.67
C ASP A 41 -5.75 2.18 14.27
N GLU A 42 -5.68 1.01 13.63
CA GLU A 42 -4.81 -0.08 14.08
C GLU A 42 -3.32 0.33 14.04
N VAL A 43 -2.89 1.04 12.99
CA VAL A 43 -1.52 1.56 12.90
C VAL A 43 -1.25 2.58 14.02
N ILE A 44 -2.20 3.47 14.30
CA ILE A 44 -2.06 4.48 15.37
C ILE A 44 -1.98 3.82 16.74
N ASP A 45 -2.79 2.80 17.02
CA ASP A 45 -2.76 2.06 18.29
C ASP A 45 -1.36 1.46 18.54
N VAL A 46 -0.81 0.76 17.53
CA VAL A 46 0.53 0.19 17.62
C VAL A 46 1.61 1.28 17.69
N ALA A 47 1.48 2.35 16.90
CA ALA A 47 2.44 3.45 16.87
C ALA A 47 2.44 4.31 18.14
N CYS A 48 1.32 4.38 18.86
CA CYS A 48 1.16 5.12 20.11
C CYS A 48 1.37 4.28 21.37
N ALA A 49 1.60 2.97 21.23
CA ALA A 49 1.98 2.11 22.36
C ALA A 49 3.20 2.69 23.11
N GLU A 50 3.25 2.54 24.43
CA GLU A 50 4.30 3.11 25.29
C GLU A 50 5.72 2.72 24.86
N ASP A 51 5.91 1.55 24.23
CA ASP A 51 7.20 1.03 23.76
C ASP A 51 7.51 1.39 22.28
N SER A 52 6.61 2.10 21.60
CA SER A 52 6.79 2.40 20.18
C SER A 52 7.98 3.34 19.96
N GLN A 53 8.89 2.94 19.08
CA GLN A 53 10.08 3.73 18.72
C GLN A 53 9.76 4.88 17.77
N LEU A 54 8.50 5.04 17.35
CA LEU A 54 8.11 6.12 16.46
C LEU A 54 8.20 7.46 17.18
N ASP A 55 8.93 8.39 16.57
CA ASP A 55 9.05 9.77 17.02
C ASP A 55 7.68 10.45 17.15
N GLN A 56 7.55 11.41 18.07
CA GLN A 56 6.31 12.14 18.30
C GLN A 56 5.77 12.79 17.02
N LEU A 57 6.65 13.32 16.15
CA LEU A 57 6.26 13.89 14.86
C LEU A 57 5.60 12.86 13.93
N GLY A 58 6.05 11.60 13.99
CA GLY A 58 5.46 10.50 13.22
C GLY A 58 4.08 10.12 13.70
N ARG A 59 3.86 10.12 15.01
CA ARG A 59 2.55 9.89 15.62
C ARG A 59 1.58 11.01 15.26
N ASP A 60 2.04 12.27 15.33
CA ASP A 60 1.24 13.45 14.98
C ASP A 60 0.78 13.42 13.51
N GLU A 61 1.64 13.03 12.55
CA GLU A 61 1.19 12.92 11.16
C GLU A 61 0.20 11.77 10.92
N LEU A 62 0.31 10.64 11.64
CA LEU A 62 -0.67 9.56 11.56
C LEU A 62 -2.04 10.00 12.08
N ILE A 63 -2.07 10.70 13.23
CA ILE A 63 -3.30 11.25 13.81
C ILE A 63 -3.91 12.32 12.89
N ALA A 64 -3.08 13.22 12.34
CA ALA A 64 -3.55 14.24 11.40
C ALA A 64 -4.07 13.61 10.10
N ALA A 65 -3.41 12.58 9.57
CA ALA A 65 -3.91 11.82 8.43
C ALA A 65 -5.27 11.19 8.73
N ARG A 66 -5.47 10.67 9.94
CA ARG A 66 -6.76 10.08 10.34
C ARG A 66 -7.87 11.12 10.34
N GLN A 67 -7.61 12.33 10.85
CA GLN A 67 -8.55 13.46 10.82
C GLN A 67 -8.86 13.91 9.39
N ASP A 68 -7.85 13.99 8.52
CA ASP A 68 -8.03 14.32 7.11
C ASP A 68 -8.96 13.30 6.42
N LEU A 69 -8.83 11.99 6.73
CA LEU A 69 -9.76 10.97 6.24
C LEU A 69 -11.20 11.13 6.80
N GLU A 70 -11.39 11.67 8.00
CA GLU A 70 -12.74 11.92 8.54
C GLU A 70 -13.45 13.06 7.83
N THR A 71 -12.67 14.07 7.43
CA THR A 71 -13.17 15.21 6.66
C THR A 71 -13.32 14.90 5.17
N GLY A 72 -12.84 13.73 4.73
CA GLY A 72 -12.87 13.29 3.33
C GLY A 72 -11.75 13.86 2.47
N ASP A 73 -10.74 14.54 3.06
CA ASP A 73 -9.61 15.10 2.34
C ASP A 73 -8.53 14.03 2.08
N THR A 74 -8.83 13.12 1.16
CA THR A 74 -7.96 11.98 0.85
C THR A 74 -6.61 12.40 0.27
N ALA A 75 -6.55 13.55 -0.42
CA ALA A 75 -5.32 14.05 -1.03
C ALA A 75 -4.32 14.59 0.02
N THR A 76 -4.80 15.24 1.08
CA THR A 76 -3.93 15.67 2.19
C THR A 76 -3.59 14.48 3.06
N ALA A 77 -4.56 13.61 3.37
CA ALA A 77 -4.32 12.38 4.11
C ALA A 77 -3.23 11.52 3.46
N THR A 78 -3.28 11.29 2.14
CA THR A 78 -2.28 10.53 1.39
C THR A 78 -0.88 11.12 1.56
N ARG A 79 -0.73 12.45 1.42
CA ARG A 79 0.57 13.12 1.59
C ARG A 79 1.11 13.00 3.02
N ARG A 80 0.23 13.04 4.04
CA ARG A 80 0.62 12.81 5.43
C ARG A 80 1.06 11.36 5.67
N LEU A 81 0.30 10.40 5.14
CA LEU A 81 0.61 8.98 5.22
C LEU A 81 1.96 8.67 4.56
N GLU A 82 2.29 9.27 3.42
CA GLU A 82 3.60 9.09 2.79
C GLU A 82 4.76 9.62 3.66
N ARG A 83 4.55 10.75 4.35
CA ARG A 83 5.55 11.28 5.31
C ARG A 83 5.68 10.37 6.53
N ALA A 84 4.56 9.97 7.12
CA ALA A 84 4.52 9.05 8.25
C ALA A 84 5.21 7.71 7.91
N ARG A 85 4.98 7.20 6.70
CA ARG A 85 5.63 6.00 6.16
C ARG A 85 7.15 6.14 6.14
N ALA A 86 7.68 7.30 5.73
CA ALA A 86 9.13 7.50 5.69
C ALA A 86 9.75 7.38 7.09
N TRP A 87 9.11 7.93 8.12
CA TRP A 87 9.57 7.80 9.51
C TRP A 87 9.40 6.39 10.08
N LEU A 88 8.28 5.73 9.76
CA LEU A 88 8.07 4.32 10.11
C LEU A 88 9.11 3.41 9.46
N ALA A 89 9.51 3.70 8.21
CA ALA A 89 10.53 2.93 7.51
C ALA A 89 11.94 3.16 8.06
N ASP A 90 12.21 4.33 8.64
CA ASP A 90 13.47 4.68 9.30
C ASP A 90 13.60 4.00 10.68
N SER A 91 12.47 3.69 11.31
CA SER A 91 12.42 3.07 12.63
C SER A 91 12.60 1.54 12.56
N VAL A 92 13.57 1.01 13.31
CA VAL A 92 13.82 -0.44 13.38
C VAL A 92 12.60 -1.15 13.96
N GLY A 93 12.09 -2.16 13.24
CA GLY A 93 10.94 -2.95 13.68
C GLY A 93 9.56 -2.43 13.26
N LEU A 94 9.47 -1.24 12.65
CA LEU A 94 8.19 -0.66 12.18
C LEU A 94 7.95 -0.82 10.66
N ALA A 95 8.77 -1.62 9.98
CA ALA A 95 8.67 -1.85 8.53
C ALA A 95 7.30 -2.37 8.08
N THR A 96 6.65 -3.22 8.90
CA THR A 96 5.30 -3.73 8.63
C THR A 96 4.27 -2.60 8.67
N LEU A 97 4.36 -1.69 9.64
CA LEU A 97 3.49 -0.52 9.72
C LEU A 97 3.72 0.43 8.53
N ALA A 98 4.99 0.63 8.15
CA ALA A 98 5.33 1.42 6.96
C ALA A 98 4.72 0.83 5.67
N ALA A 99 4.68 -0.51 5.55
CA ALA A 99 4.02 -1.18 4.45
C ALA A 99 2.50 -0.96 4.47
N THR A 100 1.84 -1.14 5.62
CA THR A 100 0.40 -0.90 5.78
C THR A 100 0.02 0.54 5.44
N VAL A 101 0.75 1.53 5.97
CA VAL A 101 0.54 2.95 5.65
C VAL A 101 0.73 3.22 4.15
N GLY A 102 1.70 2.56 3.52
CA GLY A 102 1.90 2.61 2.07
C GLY A 102 0.74 2.03 1.27
N GLN A 103 0.12 0.95 1.75
CA GLN A 103 -1.06 0.35 1.13
C GLN A 103 -2.28 1.27 1.24
N ILE A 104 -2.49 1.90 2.40
CA ILE A 104 -3.59 2.87 2.61
C ILE A 104 -3.41 4.06 1.67
N ALA A 105 -2.22 4.67 1.65
CA ALA A 105 -1.92 5.82 0.78
C ALA A 105 -2.09 5.48 -0.71
N GLY A 106 -1.56 4.32 -1.13
CA GLY A 106 -1.70 3.85 -2.51
C GLY A 106 -3.15 3.50 -2.90
N GLY A 107 -3.93 2.96 -1.97
CA GLY A 107 -5.34 2.61 -2.18
C GLY A 107 -6.27 3.82 -2.29
N LEU A 108 -5.94 4.93 -1.61
CA LEU A 108 -6.71 6.18 -1.63
C LEU A 108 -6.42 7.05 -2.87
N GLY A 109 -5.25 6.91 -3.48
CA GLY A 109 -4.82 7.71 -4.64
C GLY A 109 -5.21 7.17 -6.03
N GLY A 110 -5.95 6.04 -6.10
CA GLY A 110 -6.25 5.29 -7.34
C GLY A 110 -7.63 5.47 -7.95
#